data_AF-A0AA41U3M8-F1
#
_entry.id   AF-A0AA41U3M8-F1
#
_cell.length_a   1.000
_cell.length_b   1.000
_cell.length_c   1.000
_cell.angle_alpha   90.00
_cell.angle_beta   90.00
_cell.angle_gamma   90.00
#
_symmetry.space_group_name_H-M   'P 1'
#
loop_
_entity.id
_entity.type
_entity.pdbx_description
1 polymer ?
#
loop_
_entity_poly.entity_id
_entity_poly.type
_entity_poly.pdbx_seq_one_letter_code
_entity_poly.pdbx_strand_id
1 'polypeptide(L)'
;MVEFRKGQKAKLSDLTPGTDLYVGLRLDAPGLTFDISCFGLDMQDRLSDDRYFVFFNQPKSPEESIQLLGAQAGDQESFRVTLDRVPPQIGKLAFTATIDGQGQMSQVASGYLRIAVGGQEVVRYAFSGVEFSTERAVMIADLYRKEPSVWRFAAVGQGFDGGLKALLENFGGEAAEDEPAQQAAPQAAPAFGAPQQAAPAFGAPGQQAPPQQAPAPQFGPPPGAPQPMAAQQTMPMPQPQQTMPMQQPPGQFPGQPGMPPQGMPPQGMPPQGMPPQGMAPQGHMAPPAPGMPGQQMPGQYPGQPGMPQPGMPPQGMPGQPGMALGTAQGGMNQAGMGPAGLPMEAQYGFGLDQFREVQGQGRWVQQNPKMIRASLAGSTVKVIAKQGSMVAYQGKVDFKFQGQSLRGRFENRQTGQSMELMRCEGDGEVFFAEDAANLHLVELAGHRLCVNAANVLCWDEGLTLEVQRIEGQGIPGGGLFVQTFSGNGTVVVKTMGIPMVLPVNPGAPTFADTNAIVAWTHGMQVSTSTAVRVRRTAYPGHSGETVSLQFRGMQGHFIVVQPYEV
;
A
#
# COMPACT_ATOMS: atom_id res chain seq x y z
N MET A 1 -4.44 -33.68 6.34
CA MET A 1 -2.99 -33.46 6.44
C MET A 1 -2.23 -34.64 5.86
N VAL A 2 -1.33 -34.40 4.93
CA VAL A 2 -0.26 -35.31 4.50
C VAL A 2 1.07 -34.70 4.95
N GLU A 3 1.92 -35.50 5.56
CA GLU A 3 3.25 -35.07 6.01
C GLU A 3 4.32 -35.39 4.95
N PHE A 4 5.11 -34.39 4.60
CA PHE A 4 6.14 -34.44 3.58
C PHE A 4 7.54 -34.44 4.21
N ARG A 5 8.50 -35.01 3.48
CA ARG A 5 9.94 -34.96 3.76
C ARG A 5 10.68 -34.25 2.63
N LYS A 6 11.87 -33.72 2.93
CA LYS A 6 12.79 -33.07 1.99
C LYS A 6 12.90 -33.86 0.67
N GLY A 7 12.63 -33.18 -0.45
CA GLY A 7 12.62 -33.73 -1.81
C GLY A 7 11.28 -34.32 -2.30
N GLN A 8 10.28 -34.56 -1.44
CA GLN A 8 9.00 -35.16 -1.85
C GLN A 8 8.09 -34.15 -2.58
N LYS A 9 7.35 -34.63 -3.60
CA LYS A 9 6.50 -33.80 -4.47
C LYS A 9 5.16 -34.48 -4.79
N ALA A 10 4.05 -33.73 -4.73
CA ALA A 10 2.69 -34.20 -5.04
C ALA A 10 1.95 -33.23 -5.98
N LYS A 11 0.84 -33.65 -6.61
CA LYS A 11 -0.11 -32.66 -7.17
C LYS A 11 -0.92 -32.08 -6.02
N LEU A 12 -1.28 -30.80 -6.08
CA LEU A 12 -2.07 -30.19 -5.02
C LEU A 12 -3.55 -30.67 -5.07
N SER A 13 -4.05 -30.96 -6.28
CA SER A 13 -5.36 -31.58 -6.53
C SER A 13 -5.61 -32.88 -5.76
N ASP A 14 -4.53 -33.63 -5.49
CA ASP A 14 -4.59 -34.94 -4.85
C ASP A 14 -4.64 -34.80 -3.31
N LEU A 15 -4.53 -33.57 -2.79
CA LEU A 15 -4.46 -33.18 -1.38
C LEU A 15 -5.61 -32.25 -0.98
N THR A 16 -6.08 -31.40 -1.90
CA THR A 16 -7.20 -30.47 -1.71
C THR A 16 -7.84 -30.08 -3.05
N PRO A 17 -9.18 -29.92 -3.12
CA PRO A 17 -9.84 -29.33 -4.27
C PRO A 17 -9.84 -27.79 -4.25
N GLY A 18 -9.46 -27.16 -3.13
CA GLY A 18 -9.51 -25.71 -2.97
C GLY A 18 -8.26 -25.00 -3.52
N THR A 19 -8.49 -23.91 -4.24
CA THR A 19 -7.46 -23.10 -4.91
C THR A 19 -7.06 -21.85 -4.13
N ASP A 20 -7.81 -21.48 -3.09
CA ASP A 20 -7.43 -20.46 -2.10
C ASP A 20 -6.75 -21.15 -0.90
N LEU A 21 -5.44 -20.96 -0.80
CA LEU A 21 -4.57 -21.61 0.16
C LEU A 21 -4.15 -20.63 1.26
N TYR A 22 -4.03 -21.16 2.47
CA TYR A 22 -3.27 -20.55 3.55
C TYR A 22 -1.95 -21.32 3.69
N VAL A 23 -0.81 -20.66 3.54
CA VAL A 23 0.53 -21.24 3.68
C VAL A 23 1.18 -20.65 4.94
N GLY A 24 1.22 -21.42 6.02
CA GLY A 24 1.79 -21.00 7.31
C GLY A 24 3.23 -21.48 7.47
N LEU A 25 4.11 -20.63 8.00
CA LEU A 25 5.52 -20.95 8.27
C LEU A 25 5.91 -20.57 9.70
N ARG A 26 6.82 -21.35 10.28
CA ARG A 26 7.43 -21.03 11.58
C ARG A 26 8.83 -21.63 11.69
N LEU A 27 9.75 -20.86 12.24
CA LEU A 27 11.09 -21.32 12.65
C LEU A 27 11.29 -21.02 14.14
N ASP A 28 11.73 -22.01 14.90
CA ASP A 28 12.05 -21.88 16.33
C ASP A 28 13.57 -21.92 16.49
N ALA A 29 14.18 -20.74 16.67
CA ALA A 29 15.61 -20.56 16.89
C ALA A 29 15.83 -19.40 17.88
N PRO A 30 15.96 -19.68 19.19
CA PRO A 30 16.08 -18.63 20.21
C PRO A 30 17.26 -17.69 19.96
N GLY A 31 16.96 -16.41 19.75
CA GLY A 31 17.97 -15.37 19.50
C GLY A 31 18.27 -15.08 18.02
N LEU A 32 17.64 -15.79 17.08
CA LEU A 32 17.68 -15.45 15.65
C LEU A 32 16.37 -14.80 15.18
N THR A 33 16.51 -13.94 14.17
CA THR A 33 15.43 -13.25 13.46
C THR A 33 15.38 -13.75 12.02
N PHE A 34 14.17 -13.99 11.49
CA PHE A 34 13.97 -14.54 10.14
C PHE A 34 13.10 -13.64 9.28
N ASP A 35 13.62 -13.25 8.13
CA ASP A 35 12.84 -12.72 7.01
C ASP A 35 12.25 -13.89 6.23
N ILE A 36 10.93 -14.05 6.30
CA ILE A 36 10.19 -15.09 5.57
C ILE A 36 9.55 -14.44 4.34
N SER A 37 9.70 -15.06 3.17
CA SER A 37 9.31 -14.49 1.88
C SER A 37 8.85 -15.53 0.86
N CYS A 38 8.15 -15.09 -0.17
CA CYS A 38 7.71 -15.91 -1.30
C CYS A 38 8.17 -15.26 -2.62
N PHE A 39 8.89 -16.00 -3.46
CA PHE A 39 9.29 -15.56 -4.80
C PHE A 39 8.35 -16.17 -5.84
N GLY A 40 7.58 -15.34 -6.55
CA GLY A 40 6.94 -15.74 -7.80
C GLY A 40 7.93 -15.67 -8.95
N LEU A 41 8.18 -16.82 -9.57
CA LEU A 41 9.20 -17.06 -10.59
C LEU A 41 8.55 -17.49 -11.90
N ASP A 42 9.20 -17.16 -13.01
CA ASP A 42 8.75 -17.50 -14.36
C ASP A 42 8.95 -18.98 -14.72
N MET A 43 8.66 -19.33 -15.96
CA MET A 43 8.84 -20.69 -16.51
C MET A 43 10.33 -21.07 -16.74
N GLN A 44 11.27 -20.19 -16.41
CA GLN A 44 12.73 -20.38 -16.44
C GLN A 44 13.32 -20.39 -15.01
N ASP A 45 12.48 -20.42 -13.97
CA ASP A 45 12.85 -20.29 -12.55
C ASP A 45 13.52 -18.94 -12.19
N ARG A 46 13.23 -17.88 -12.94
CA ARG A 46 13.76 -16.52 -12.74
C ARG A 46 12.75 -15.57 -12.10
N LEU A 47 13.23 -14.62 -11.30
CA LEU A 47 12.42 -13.48 -10.86
C LEU A 47 12.34 -12.46 -12.02
N SER A 48 11.34 -12.61 -12.88
CA SER A 48 11.17 -11.79 -14.09
C SER A 48 10.43 -10.47 -13.85
N ASP A 49 9.81 -10.31 -12.68
CA ASP A 49 9.02 -9.15 -12.27
C ASP A 49 9.09 -9.08 -10.73
N ASP A 50 9.85 -8.10 -10.21
CA ASP A 50 10.14 -7.99 -8.78
C ASP A 50 8.89 -7.83 -7.91
N ARG A 51 7.74 -7.46 -8.49
CA ARG A 51 6.47 -7.32 -7.78
C ARG A 51 5.88 -8.65 -7.31
N TYR A 52 6.47 -9.78 -7.70
CA TYR A 52 6.13 -11.11 -7.21
C TYR A 52 7.11 -11.64 -6.14
N PHE A 53 8.11 -10.86 -5.75
CA PHE A 53 8.85 -11.09 -4.50
C PHE A 53 8.02 -10.54 -3.33
N VAL A 54 7.25 -11.39 -2.68
CA VAL A 54 6.35 -11.02 -1.57
C VAL A 54 7.05 -11.22 -0.23
N PHE A 55 7.23 -10.11 0.50
CA PHE A 55 7.90 -10.02 1.80
C PHE A 55 7.37 -8.80 2.57
N PHE A 56 7.87 -8.50 3.78
CA PHE A 56 7.27 -7.49 4.66
C PHE A 56 7.06 -6.09 4.05
N ASN A 57 7.94 -5.61 3.16
CA ASN A 57 7.78 -4.29 2.51
C ASN A 57 6.95 -4.34 1.21
N GLN A 58 6.75 -5.54 0.64
CA GLN A 58 5.89 -5.78 -0.51
C GLN A 58 4.92 -6.94 -0.19
N PRO A 59 3.91 -6.70 0.67
CA PRO A 59 3.11 -7.75 1.27
C PRO A 59 2.05 -8.34 0.32
N LYS A 60 2.00 -7.98 -0.97
CA LYS A 60 1.10 -8.60 -1.95
C LYS A 60 1.60 -8.46 -3.38
N SER A 61 1.24 -9.41 -4.24
CA SER A 61 1.42 -9.33 -5.70
C SER A 61 0.43 -8.34 -6.34
N PRO A 62 0.66 -7.87 -7.59
CA PRO A 62 -0.16 -6.81 -8.22
C PRO A 62 -1.66 -7.14 -8.33
N GLU A 63 -1.97 -8.38 -8.70
CA GLU A 63 -3.33 -8.94 -8.77
C GLU A 63 -3.76 -9.64 -7.48
N GLU A 64 -2.99 -9.49 -6.40
CA GLU A 64 -3.20 -10.03 -5.05
C GLU A 64 -3.43 -11.54 -4.98
N SER A 65 -2.89 -12.31 -5.94
CA SER A 65 -2.90 -13.77 -5.88
C SER A 65 -2.01 -14.33 -4.78
N ILE A 66 -1.04 -13.55 -4.30
CA ILE A 66 -0.18 -13.84 -3.16
C ILE A 66 -0.30 -12.65 -2.19
N GLN A 67 -0.55 -12.91 -0.90
CA GLN A 67 -0.66 -11.89 0.14
C GLN A 67 -0.02 -12.37 1.45
N LEU A 68 0.81 -11.54 2.08
CA LEU A 68 1.40 -11.75 3.40
C LEU A 68 0.37 -11.36 4.49
N LEU A 69 0.20 -12.19 5.52
CA LEU A 69 -0.83 -12.05 6.56
C LEU A 69 -0.25 -11.87 7.97
N GLY A 70 1.07 -11.99 8.14
CA GLY A 70 1.75 -11.97 9.43
C GLY A 70 1.62 -13.28 10.21
N ALA A 71 1.96 -13.21 11.50
CA ALA A 71 1.74 -14.29 12.47
C ALA A 71 0.23 -14.57 12.62
N GLN A 72 -0.20 -15.77 12.23
CA GLN A 72 -1.60 -16.20 12.28
C GLN A 72 -1.67 -17.63 12.81
N ALA A 73 -2.71 -17.97 13.58
CA ALA A 73 -3.03 -19.33 14.03
C ALA A 73 -1.87 -20.19 14.64
N GLY A 74 -0.80 -19.58 15.16
CA GLY A 74 0.37 -20.25 15.75
C GLY A 74 1.58 -20.40 14.81
N ASP A 75 1.44 -19.98 13.55
CA ASP A 75 2.52 -19.71 12.61
C ASP A 75 3.23 -18.38 12.97
N GLN A 76 4.45 -18.20 12.51
CA GLN A 76 5.25 -16.98 12.66
C GLN A 76 4.99 -15.99 11.52
N GLU A 77 4.85 -16.50 10.30
CA GLU A 77 4.51 -15.74 9.10
C GLU A 77 3.64 -16.61 8.20
N SER A 78 2.70 -16.00 7.48
CA SER A 78 1.63 -16.72 6.78
C SER A 78 1.25 -16.03 5.48
N PHE A 79 1.02 -16.80 4.42
CA PHE A 79 0.63 -16.30 3.11
C PHE A 79 -0.77 -16.78 2.74
N ARG A 80 -1.60 -15.92 2.16
CA ARG A 80 -2.72 -16.33 1.31
C ARG A 80 -2.21 -16.52 -0.12
N VAL A 81 -2.59 -17.63 -0.76
CA VAL A 81 -2.29 -17.89 -2.17
C VAL A 81 -3.55 -18.34 -2.89
N THR A 82 -4.13 -17.46 -3.71
CA THR A 82 -5.29 -17.78 -4.56
C THR A 82 -4.79 -18.20 -5.95
N LEU A 83 -4.58 -19.50 -6.13
CA LEU A 83 -3.89 -20.12 -7.28
C LEU A 83 -4.48 -19.78 -8.66
N ASP A 84 -5.78 -19.50 -8.72
CA ASP A 84 -6.51 -19.13 -9.95
C ASP A 84 -6.28 -17.66 -10.35
N ARG A 85 -5.91 -16.80 -9.40
CA ARG A 85 -5.51 -15.40 -9.66
C ARG A 85 -4.05 -15.30 -10.13
N VAL A 86 -3.21 -16.30 -9.84
CA VAL A 86 -1.77 -16.29 -10.20
C VAL A 86 -1.63 -16.21 -11.73
N PRO A 87 -1.02 -15.13 -12.28
CA PRO A 87 -0.93 -14.93 -13.73
C PRO A 87 -0.11 -16.01 -14.45
N PRO A 88 -0.40 -16.29 -15.74
CA PRO A 88 0.18 -17.43 -16.46
C PRO A 88 1.68 -17.33 -16.73
N GLN A 89 2.29 -16.15 -16.61
CA GLN A 89 3.75 -15.99 -16.68
C GLN A 89 4.48 -16.49 -15.43
N ILE A 90 3.80 -16.60 -14.27
CA ILE A 90 4.37 -17.10 -13.02
C ILE A 90 4.19 -18.62 -12.95
N GLY A 91 5.29 -19.35 -13.14
CA GLY A 91 5.34 -20.82 -13.16
C GLY A 91 5.55 -21.45 -11.78
N LYS A 92 6.21 -20.76 -10.86
CA LYS A 92 6.59 -21.26 -9.53
C LYS A 92 6.45 -20.18 -8.45
N LEU A 93 6.07 -20.58 -7.24
CA LEU A 93 6.09 -19.81 -6.01
C LEU A 93 7.02 -20.52 -5.02
N ALA A 94 8.19 -19.94 -4.75
CA ALA A 94 9.20 -20.51 -3.85
C ALA A 94 9.18 -19.81 -2.48
N PHE A 95 8.88 -20.56 -1.41
CA PHE A 95 8.84 -20.03 -0.04
C PHE A 95 10.21 -20.17 0.63
N THR A 96 10.73 -19.09 1.19
CA THR A 96 12.07 -19.04 1.77
C THR A 96 12.07 -18.40 3.16
N ALA A 97 13.13 -18.67 3.93
CA ALA A 97 13.48 -17.93 5.14
C ALA A 97 14.96 -17.54 5.09
N THR A 98 15.30 -16.31 5.45
CA THR A 98 16.68 -15.81 5.60
C THR A 98 16.89 -15.31 7.03
N ILE A 99 18.08 -15.51 7.60
CA ILE A 99 18.45 -14.94 8.90
C ILE A 99 18.85 -13.48 8.73
N ASP A 100 18.12 -12.56 9.37
CA ASP A 100 18.60 -11.20 9.62
C ASP A 100 19.66 -11.24 10.73
N GLY A 101 20.74 -10.48 10.55
CA GLY A 101 21.87 -10.45 11.46
C GLY A 101 22.81 -11.67 11.39
N GLN A 102 23.47 -11.94 12.52
CA GLN A 102 24.51 -12.97 12.64
C GLN A 102 23.93 -14.29 13.14
N GLY A 103 24.00 -15.34 12.31
CA GLY A 103 23.46 -16.67 12.62
C GLY A 103 23.63 -17.64 11.46
N GLN A 104 23.28 -18.92 11.69
CA GLN A 104 23.32 -20.01 10.72
C GLN A 104 22.07 -20.89 10.90
N MET A 105 21.53 -21.47 9.82
CA MET A 105 20.33 -22.32 9.83
C MET A 105 20.50 -23.59 10.69
N SER A 106 21.74 -24.02 10.93
CA SER A 106 22.07 -25.09 11.88
C SER A 106 21.63 -24.81 13.33
N GLN A 107 21.33 -23.56 13.66
CA GLN A 107 20.86 -23.13 14.98
C GLN A 107 19.33 -23.22 15.14
N VAL A 108 18.59 -23.58 14.09
CA VAL A 108 17.13 -23.78 14.14
C VAL A 108 16.80 -25.07 14.89
N ALA A 109 16.16 -24.96 16.05
CA ALA A 109 15.76 -26.12 16.85
C ALA A 109 14.65 -26.93 16.15
N SER A 110 13.67 -26.26 15.56
CA SER A 110 12.66 -26.87 14.68
C SER A 110 12.05 -25.83 13.75
N GLY A 111 11.55 -26.27 12.59
CA GLY A 111 10.79 -25.43 11.68
C GLY A 111 9.72 -26.21 10.93
N TYR A 112 8.73 -25.51 10.40
CA TYR A 112 7.78 -26.11 9.47
C TYR A 112 7.22 -25.10 8.47
N LEU A 113 6.77 -25.64 7.33
CA LEU A 113 5.78 -25.04 6.46
C LEU A 113 4.54 -25.93 6.46
N ARG A 114 3.36 -25.32 6.40
CA ARG A 114 2.08 -26.00 6.28
C ARG A 114 1.22 -25.36 5.20
N ILE A 115 0.31 -26.12 4.61
CA ILE A 115 -0.77 -25.59 3.77
C ILE A 115 -2.11 -26.03 4.36
N ALA A 116 -3.01 -25.07 4.53
CA ALA A 116 -4.37 -25.27 4.97
C ALA A 116 -5.36 -24.68 3.97
N VAL A 117 -6.57 -25.26 3.91
CA VAL A 117 -7.69 -24.82 3.07
C VAL A 117 -8.96 -24.89 3.91
N GLY A 118 -9.76 -23.81 3.93
CA GLY A 118 -10.97 -23.74 4.77
C GLY A 118 -10.71 -23.95 6.27
N GLY A 119 -9.50 -23.62 6.75
CA GLY A 119 -9.04 -23.87 8.12
C GLY A 119 -8.57 -25.30 8.42
N GLN A 120 -8.67 -26.24 7.47
CA GLN A 120 -8.15 -27.61 7.62
C GLN A 120 -6.75 -27.76 7.03
N GLU A 121 -5.83 -28.35 7.80
CA GLU A 121 -4.45 -28.55 7.34
C GLU A 121 -4.34 -29.76 6.39
N VAL A 122 -3.89 -29.50 5.17
CA VAL A 122 -3.80 -30.48 4.07
C VAL A 122 -2.36 -30.91 3.81
N VAL A 123 -1.37 -30.03 4.03
CA VAL A 123 0.07 -30.31 3.90
C VAL A 123 0.81 -29.88 5.16
N ARG A 124 1.78 -30.69 5.61
CA ARG A 124 2.85 -30.28 6.52
C ARG A 124 4.20 -30.74 5.99
N TYR A 125 5.21 -29.88 6.04
CA TYR A 125 6.61 -30.23 5.91
C TYR A 125 7.32 -29.70 7.15
N ALA A 126 7.79 -30.61 8.02
CA ALA A 126 8.63 -30.27 9.16
C ALA A 126 10.10 -30.48 8.81
N PHE A 127 10.96 -29.60 9.32
CA PHE A 127 12.40 -29.60 9.13
C PHE A 127 13.12 -29.17 10.42
N SER A 128 14.44 -29.34 10.50
CA SER A 128 15.24 -28.84 11.63
C SER A 128 16.67 -28.46 11.22
N GLY A 129 17.36 -27.71 12.09
CA GLY A 129 18.69 -27.16 11.82
C GLY A 129 19.74 -28.21 11.46
N VAL A 130 19.59 -29.46 11.91
CA VAL A 130 20.52 -30.56 11.59
C VAL A 130 20.52 -30.96 10.09
N GLU A 131 19.61 -30.42 9.29
CA GLU A 131 19.59 -30.56 7.83
C GLU A 131 20.46 -29.51 7.10
N PHE A 132 21.11 -28.61 7.86
CA PHE A 132 21.91 -27.48 7.41
C PHE A 132 23.22 -27.38 8.24
N SER A 133 24.16 -26.59 7.76
CA SER A 133 25.48 -26.35 8.35
C SER A 133 25.77 -24.85 8.48
N THR A 134 26.28 -24.22 7.43
CA THR A 134 26.73 -22.82 7.40
C THR A 134 25.71 -21.87 6.79
N GLU A 135 24.63 -22.41 6.23
CA GLU A 135 23.70 -21.66 5.40
C GLU A 135 22.95 -20.57 6.17
N ARG A 136 22.76 -19.41 5.55
CA ARG A 136 22.09 -18.24 6.14
C ARG A 136 20.69 -17.99 5.59
N ALA A 137 20.33 -18.67 4.50
CA ALA A 137 18.97 -18.73 3.98
C ALA A 137 18.58 -20.17 3.61
N VAL A 138 17.29 -20.43 3.50
CA VAL A 138 16.72 -21.73 3.09
C VAL A 138 15.49 -21.53 2.19
N MET A 139 15.47 -22.24 1.06
CA MET A 139 14.28 -22.45 0.24
C MET A 139 13.52 -23.68 0.78
N ILE A 140 12.38 -23.43 1.41
CA ILE A 140 11.66 -24.42 2.23
C ILE A 140 10.78 -25.30 1.34
N ALA A 141 9.95 -24.71 0.48
CA ALA A 141 9.05 -25.44 -0.40
C ALA A 141 8.67 -24.64 -1.66
N ASP A 142 8.33 -25.36 -2.73
CA ASP A 142 7.76 -24.79 -3.96
C ASP A 142 6.28 -25.16 -4.09
N LEU A 143 5.46 -24.20 -4.55
CA LEU A 143 4.26 -24.48 -5.34
C LEU A 143 4.59 -24.20 -6.81
N TYR A 144 4.38 -25.15 -7.72
CA TYR A 144 4.76 -24.96 -9.13
C TYR A 144 3.76 -25.58 -10.11
N ARG A 145 3.60 -24.97 -11.28
CA ARG A 145 2.85 -25.51 -12.41
C ARG A 145 3.75 -26.46 -13.21
N LYS A 146 3.25 -27.66 -13.53
CA LYS A 146 3.92 -28.58 -14.47
C LYS A 146 3.17 -28.69 -15.81
N GLU A 147 1.86 -28.54 -15.74
CA GLU A 147 0.95 -28.41 -16.88
C GLU A 147 0.15 -27.10 -16.64
N PRO A 148 -0.42 -26.43 -17.67
CA PRO A 148 -0.93 -25.06 -17.55
C PRO A 148 -1.93 -24.80 -16.42
N SER A 149 -2.66 -25.85 -15.99
CA SER A 149 -3.65 -25.83 -14.91
C SER A 149 -3.33 -26.76 -13.74
N VAL A 150 -2.16 -27.41 -13.69
CA VAL A 150 -1.83 -28.42 -12.67
C VAL A 150 -0.72 -27.93 -11.75
N TRP A 151 -1.16 -27.41 -10.61
CA TRP A 151 -0.30 -27.05 -9.47
C TRP A 151 0.19 -28.27 -8.70
N ARG A 152 1.45 -28.19 -8.26
CA ARG A 152 2.16 -29.22 -7.50
C ARG A 152 2.87 -28.61 -6.30
N PHE A 153 2.92 -29.34 -5.20
CA PHE A 153 3.74 -29.00 -4.03
C PHE A 153 5.05 -29.78 -4.07
N ALA A 154 6.14 -29.17 -3.61
CA ALA A 154 7.41 -29.82 -3.33
C ALA A 154 8.00 -29.33 -2.01
N ALA A 155 8.35 -30.25 -1.10
CA ALA A 155 9.23 -29.94 0.02
C ALA A 155 10.68 -29.89 -0.50
N VAL A 156 11.37 -28.76 -0.31
CA VAL A 156 12.67 -28.47 -0.92
C VAL A 156 13.80 -28.53 0.11
N GLY A 157 13.73 -27.72 1.16
CA GLY A 157 14.73 -27.66 2.24
C GLY A 157 16.17 -27.39 1.77
N GLN A 158 16.38 -26.56 0.74
CA GLN A 158 17.70 -26.25 0.19
C GLN A 158 18.29 -25.01 0.88
N GLY A 159 19.47 -25.15 1.49
CA GLY A 159 20.19 -24.04 2.12
C GLY A 159 21.01 -23.20 1.12
N PHE A 160 21.32 -21.98 1.51
CA PHE A 160 22.18 -21.03 0.79
C PHE A 160 23.10 -20.27 1.75
N ASP A 161 24.44 -20.36 1.58
CA ASP A 161 25.44 -19.69 2.43
C ASP A 161 25.39 -18.16 2.34
N GLY A 162 25.27 -17.61 1.14
CA GLY A 162 25.22 -16.16 0.90
C GLY A 162 23.91 -15.47 1.32
N GLY A 163 23.03 -16.15 2.07
CA GLY A 163 21.76 -15.58 2.54
C GLY A 163 20.85 -15.13 1.40
N LEU A 164 20.17 -13.99 1.59
CA LEU A 164 19.27 -13.41 0.58
C LEU A 164 19.99 -13.08 -0.74
N LYS A 165 21.27 -12.66 -0.71
CA LYS A 165 22.05 -12.40 -1.92
C LYS A 165 22.17 -13.66 -2.78
N ALA A 166 22.52 -14.81 -2.18
CA ALA A 166 22.61 -16.07 -2.91
C ALA A 166 21.23 -16.60 -3.39
N LEU A 167 20.14 -16.30 -2.69
CA LEU A 167 18.78 -16.58 -3.20
C LEU A 167 18.44 -15.72 -4.42
N LEU A 168 18.69 -14.41 -4.36
CA LEU A 168 18.47 -13.48 -5.47
C LEU A 168 19.31 -13.85 -6.69
N GLU A 169 20.60 -14.16 -6.51
CA GLU A 169 21.49 -14.64 -7.57
C GLU A 169 21.03 -15.98 -8.16
N ASN A 170 20.50 -16.89 -7.34
CA ASN A 170 19.94 -18.17 -7.79
C ASN A 170 18.68 -18.00 -8.66
N PHE A 171 17.83 -17.01 -8.35
CA PHE A 171 16.71 -16.60 -9.22
C PHE A 171 17.13 -15.57 -10.29
N GLY A 172 18.42 -15.22 -10.33
CA GLY A 172 19.05 -14.27 -11.23
C GLY A 172 18.46 -12.86 -11.21
N GLY A 173 18.07 -12.36 -10.05
CA GLY A 173 17.96 -10.92 -9.79
C GLY A 173 19.32 -10.32 -9.45
N GLU A 174 19.50 -9.02 -9.66
CA GLU A 174 20.75 -8.33 -9.33
C GLU A 174 20.81 -8.02 -7.83
N ALA A 175 21.61 -8.78 -7.08
CA ALA A 175 21.90 -8.49 -5.69
C ALA A 175 22.93 -7.36 -5.59
N ALA A 176 22.44 -6.14 -5.33
CA ALA A 176 23.25 -4.95 -5.10
C ALA A 176 24.47 -5.23 -4.20
N GLU A 177 25.65 -4.76 -4.62
CA GLU A 177 26.89 -5.10 -3.94
C GLU A 177 27.08 -4.27 -2.66
N ASP A 178 26.99 -4.93 -1.51
CA ASP A 178 27.55 -4.41 -0.26
C ASP A 178 29.08 -4.29 -0.43
N GLU A 179 29.59 -3.06 -0.52
CA GLU A 179 31.03 -2.81 -0.38
C GLU A 179 31.52 -3.35 0.99
N PRO A 180 32.66 -4.05 1.03
CA PRO A 180 33.12 -4.70 2.26
C PRO A 180 33.40 -3.67 3.36
N ALA A 181 32.65 -3.78 4.45
CA ALA A 181 32.64 -2.80 5.54
C ALA A 181 34.06 -2.51 6.08
N GLN A 182 34.59 -1.33 5.76
CA GLN A 182 35.86 -0.85 6.32
C GLN A 182 35.72 -0.74 7.84
N GLN A 183 36.59 -1.46 8.55
CA GLN A 183 36.57 -1.55 10.01
C GLN A 183 36.84 -0.17 10.61
N ALA A 184 35.87 0.34 11.37
CA ALA A 184 35.97 1.65 12.00
C ALA A 184 37.11 1.66 13.03
N ALA A 185 38.18 2.41 12.74
CA ALA A 185 39.22 2.70 13.71
C ALA A 185 38.63 3.49 14.89
N PRO A 186 39.03 3.22 16.14
CA PRO A 186 38.43 3.84 17.32
C PRO A 186 38.64 5.36 17.31
N GLN A 187 37.54 6.11 17.38
CA GLN A 187 37.55 7.57 17.33
C GLN A 187 38.18 8.15 18.60
N ALA A 188 39.23 8.96 18.44
CA ALA A 188 39.75 9.79 19.51
C ALA A 188 38.78 10.96 19.80
N ALA A 189 38.61 11.31 21.08
CA ALA A 189 37.71 12.38 21.50
C ALA A 189 38.17 13.77 20.99
N PRO A 190 37.26 14.64 20.52
CA PRO A 190 37.63 15.94 19.95
C PRO A 190 38.04 16.95 21.03
N ALA A 191 39.32 17.30 21.06
CA ALA A 191 39.82 18.42 21.84
C ALA A 191 39.54 19.75 21.11
N PHE A 192 38.90 20.71 21.79
CA PHE A 192 38.68 22.06 21.25
C PHE A 192 40.00 22.85 21.20
N GLY A 193 40.56 23.02 20.01
CA GLY A 193 41.74 23.85 19.79
C GLY A 193 41.39 25.32 19.58
N ALA A 194 41.82 26.19 20.50
CA ALA A 194 41.90 27.63 20.26
C ALA A 194 43.22 27.97 19.51
N PRO A 195 43.25 29.00 18.64
CA PRO A 195 44.45 29.35 17.91
C PRO A 195 45.47 30.07 18.81
N GLN A 196 46.69 29.54 18.92
CA GLN A 196 47.73 30.11 19.77
C GLN A 196 49.00 30.46 18.97
N GLN A 197 49.35 31.74 18.95
CA GLN A 197 50.60 32.24 18.36
C GLN A 197 51.82 31.84 19.20
N ALA A 198 52.96 31.64 18.55
CA ALA A 198 54.19 31.17 19.18
C ALA A 198 55.09 32.32 19.66
N ALA A 199 55.61 32.19 20.88
CA ALA A 199 56.74 32.94 21.43
C ALA A 199 57.53 32.02 22.40
N PRO A 200 58.86 32.20 22.59
CA PRO A 200 59.72 31.12 23.07
C PRO A 200 60.06 31.11 24.58
N ALA A 201 60.04 29.88 25.12
CA ALA A 201 60.80 29.30 26.25
C ALA A 201 61.53 30.17 27.29
N PHE A 202 61.28 29.89 28.58
CA PHE A 202 62.35 29.69 29.59
C PHE A 202 61.85 28.93 30.84
N GLY A 203 62.72 28.13 31.48
CA GLY A 203 62.64 27.79 32.91
C GLY A 203 61.79 26.57 33.36
N ALA A 204 62.45 25.58 33.96
CA ALA A 204 61.90 24.65 34.97
C ALA A 204 62.82 24.70 36.20
N PRO A 205 62.37 24.39 37.44
CA PRO A 205 62.35 22.97 37.85
C PRO A 205 61.33 22.55 38.95
N GLY A 206 61.13 21.23 39.10
CA GLY A 206 61.21 20.57 40.42
C GLY A 206 59.94 20.01 41.10
N GLN A 207 59.98 18.68 41.37
CA GLN A 207 59.42 17.99 42.56
C GLN A 207 57.88 17.96 42.77
N GLN A 208 57.26 16.98 43.45
CA GLN A 208 57.57 15.57 43.79
C GLN A 208 56.25 14.84 44.13
N ALA A 209 56.21 13.50 44.14
CA ALA A 209 54.99 12.71 44.42
C ALA A 209 54.85 12.29 45.90
N PRO A 210 53.65 12.35 46.52
CA PRO A 210 53.35 11.74 47.82
C PRO A 210 52.78 10.30 47.75
N PRO A 211 52.83 9.49 48.83
CA PRO A 211 52.47 8.06 48.83
C PRO A 211 51.10 7.72 49.48
N GLN A 212 50.78 6.42 49.60
CA GLN A 212 49.51 5.85 50.11
C GLN A 212 49.53 5.41 51.60
N GLN A 213 48.33 5.45 52.23
CA GLN A 213 47.91 4.78 53.49
C GLN A 213 48.56 5.32 54.80
N ALA A 214 47.99 5.16 56.02
CA ALA A 214 46.88 4.31 56.50
C ALA A 214 45.87 5.09 57.44
N PRO A 215 45.10 4.54 58.43
CA PRO A 215 43.64 4.79 58.45
C PRO A 215 42.94 5.25 59.77
N ALA A 216 41.74 5.84 59.60
CA ALA A 216 40.57 5.93 60.54
C ALA A 216 40.74 6.71 61.88
N PRO A 217 39.67 7.37 62.40
CA PRO A 217 38.53 6.68 63.06
C PRO A 217 37.13 7.04 62.48
N GLN A 218 36.08 6.45 63.06
CA GLN A 218 34.69 6.48 62.57
C GLN A 218 33.76 7.47 63.32
N PHE A 219 32.66 7.85 62.67
CA PHE A 219 31.39 8.25 63.30
C PHE A 219 30.23 7.56 62.55
N GLY A 220 29.20 7.11 63.27
CA GLY A 220 28.14 6.25 62.72
C GLY A 220 26.76 6.93 62.54
N PRO A 221 25.89 6.44 61.62
CA PRO A 221 24.53 6.95 61.41
C PRO A 221 23.44 6.22 62.23
N PRO A 222 22.20 6.77 62.32
CA PRO A 222 21.11 6.23 63.16
C PRO A 222 20.34 5.03 62.56
N PRO A 223 19.43 4.38 63.33
CA PRO A 223 18.93 3.04 63.01
C PRO A 223 17.53 2.96 62.38
N GLY A 224 17.24 1.79 61.77
CA GLY A 224 15.95 1.11 61.96
C GLY A 224 14.93 1.15 60.82
N ALA A 225 15.08 0.26 59.82
CA ALA A 225 14.00 -0.12 58.90
C ALA A 225 13.44 -1.52 59.29
N PRO A 226 12.13 -1.68 59.55
CA PRO A 226 11.53 -3.00 59.79
C PRO A 226 11.40 -3.84 58.51
N GLN A 227 11.69 -5.14 58.60
CA GLN A 227 11.45 -6.10 57.53
C GLN A 227 9.99 -6.61 57.56
N PRO A 228 9.33 -6.81 56.41
CA PRO A 228 8.09 -7.57 56.35
C PRO A 228 8.40 -9.09 56.41
N MET A 229 7.89 -9.76 57.45
CA MET A 229 7.88 -11.23 57.49
C MET A 229 6.80 -11.81 56.57
N ALA A 230 7.04 -13.02 56.07
CA ALA A 230 6.08 -13.76 55.25
C ALA A 230 5.11 -14.60 56.11
N ALA A 231 3.99 -14.96 55.49
CA ALA A 231 3.00 -15.97 55.91
C ALA A 231 2.19 -15.70 57.20
N GLN A 232 0.94 -15.30 57.00
CA GLN A 232 -0.20 -15.98 57.65
C GLN A 232 -1.46 -15.92 56.76
N GLN A 233 -2.41 -16.81 57.03
CA GLN A 233 -3.57 -17.06 56.17
C GLN A 233 -4.64 -15.97 56.30
N THR A 234 -5.34 -15.66 55.21
CA THR A 234 -6.58 -14.87 55.25
C THR A 234 -7.72 -15.62 54.55
N MET A 235 -8.91 -15.56 55.13
CA MET A 235 -10.11 -16.25 54.65
C MET A 235 -10.79 -15.47 53.51
N PRO A 236 -11.58 -16.14 52.63
CA PRO A 236 -12.12 -15.51 51.43
C PRO A 236 -13.14 -14.40 51.75
N MET A 237 -13.01 -13.26 51.06
CA MET A 237 -14.08 -12.26 50.98
C MET A 237 -15.17 -12.68 49.98
N PRO A 238 -16.42 -12.22 50.17
CA PRO A 238 -17.59 -12.75 49.47
C PRO A 238 -17.69 -12.32 48.00
N GLN A 239 -18.32 -13.18 47.20
CA GLN A 239 -18.71 -12.88 45.82
C GLN A 239 -19.85 -11.83 45.78
N PRO A 240 -19.84 -10.88 44.84
CA PRO A 240 -21.04 -10.13 44.50
C PRO A 240 -22.06 -11.08 43.87
N GLN A 241 -23.26 -11.17 44.46
CA GLN A 241 -24.26 -12.16 44.07
C GLN A 241 -24.85 -11.87 42.69
N GLN A 242 -25.04 -12.92 41.89
CA GLN A 242 -25.85 -12.87 40.68
C GLN A 242 -27.30 -12.52 41.03
N THR A 243 -27.86 -11.50 40.38
CA THR A 243 -29.30 -11.20 40.42
C THR A 243 -29.94 -11.60 39.09
N MET A 244 -30.88 -12.53 39.13
CA MET A 244 -31.72 -12.90 38.00
C MET A 244 -32.97 -12.00 37.92
N PRO A 245 -33.59 -11.85 36.73
CA PRO A 245 -34.39 -10.66 36.43
C PRO A 245 -35.79 -10.68 37.08
N MET A 246 -36.16 -9.54 37.67
CA MET A 246 -37.55 -9.23 38.06
C MET A 246 -38.29 -8.54 36.92
N GLN A 247 -39.59 -8.81 36.84
CA GLN A 247 -40.47 -8.44 35.72
C GLN A 247 -40.92 -6.97 35.81
N GLN A 248 -41.17 -6.32 34.67
CA GLN A 248 -41.72 -4.96 34.60
C GLN A 248 -43.24 -4.98 34.31
N PRO A 249 -44.07 -4.38 35.18
CA PRO A 249 -45.36 -3.80 34.81
C PRO A 249 -45.19 -2.35 34.29
N PRO A 250 -46.08 -1.84 33.41
CA PRO A 250 -45.95 -0.51 32.81
C PRO A 250 -46.54 0.63 33.68
N GLY A 251 -45.92 1.82 33.65
CA GLY A 251 -46.37 2.98 34.44
C GLY A 251 -45.81 4.34 33.99
N GLN A 252 -46.47 4.96 33.02
CA GLN A 252 -46.60 6.40 32.71
C GLN A 252 -45.59 7.42 33.29
N PHE A 253 -44.94 8.20 32.40
CA PHE A 253 -44.34 9.51 32.70
C PHE A 253 -45.21 10.66 32.15
N PRO A 254 -45.33 11.82 32.83
CA PRO A 254 -46.15 12.94 32.38
C PRO A 254 -45.40 14.03 31.60
N GLY A 255 -46.01 14.48 30.50
CA GLY A 255 -46.15 15.90 30.14
C GLY A 255 -44.93 16.75 29.72
N GLN A 256 -44.86 17.05 28.42
CA GLN A 256 -44.59 18.43 27.95
C GLN A 256 -45.62 18.83 26.88
N PRO A 257 -45.93 20.14 26.72
CA PRO A 257 -47.10 20.60 25.95
C PRO A 257 -46.79 20.87 24.48
N GLY A 258 -47.78 20.62 23.61
CA GLY A 258 -47.80 21.03 22.21
C GLY A 258 -49.23 21.21 21.69
N MET A 259 -49.50 22.33 21.02
CA MET A 259 -50.75 22.68 20.35
C MET A 259 -50.43 23.57 19.13
N PRO A 260 -51.28 23.63 18.10
CA PRO A 260 -52.23 22.62 17.60
C PRO A 260 -51.91 22.29 16.11
N PRO A 261 -52.78 21.54 15.39
CA PRO A 261 -53.73 22.26 14.53
C PRO A 261 -55.16 21.68 14.56
N GLN A 262 -56.08 22.37 13.87
CA GLN A 262 -57.52 22.05 13.80
C GLN A 262 -57.84 21.04 12.68
N GLY A 263 -58.94 20.28 12.83
CA GLY A 263 -59.57 19.51 11.74
C GLY A 263 -60.28 18.23 12.19
N MET A 264 -61.62 18.22 12.22
CA MET A 264 -62.43 17.08 12.68
C MET A 264 -63.92 17.19 12.23
N PRO A 265 -64.71 16.10 12.22
CA PRO A 265 -64.74 15.04 11.21
C PRO A 265 -66.06 15.21 10.38
N PRO A 266 -67.11 14.34 10.33
CA PRO A 266 -67.30 12.89 10.56
C PRO A 266 -66.96 12.10 9.26
N GLN A 267 -67.50 10.96 8.78
CA GLN A 267 -68.61 10.01 9.08
C GLN A 267 -68.15 8.56 8.75
N GLY A 268 -68.81 7.47 9.15
CA GLY A 268 -69.96 7.36 10.07
C GLY A 268 -70.71 6.01 10.07
N MET A 269 -70.08 4.93 10.56
CA MET A 269 -70.75 3.72 11.13
C MET A 269 -71.53 2.78 10.12
N PRO A 270 -72.03 1.57 10.51
CA PRO A 270 -71.20 0.36 10.45
C PRO A 270 -71.82 -0.85 9.64
N PRO A 271 -72.02 -2.11 10.13
CA PRO A 271 -71.24 -3.23 9.57
C PRO A 271 -72.00 -4.54 9.15
N GLN A 272 -71.25 -5.47 8.54
CA GLN A 272 -71.51 -6.92 8.35
C GLN A 272 -72.69 -7.40 7.48
N GLY A 273 -72.43 -8.35 6.54
CA GLY A 273 -73.53 -9.06 5.84
C GLY A 273 -73.22 -9.94 4.60
N MET A 274 -72.58 -11.10 4.79
CA MET A 274 -72.67 -12.32 3.91
C MET A 274 -72.09 -12.34 2.44
N PRO A 275 -71.86 -13.54 1.86
CA PRO A 275 -71.23 -13.79 0.52
C PRO A 275 -72.30 -14.09 -0.59
N PRO A 276 -72.02 -14.55 -1.85
CA PRO A 276 -70.78 -15.17 -2.40
C PRO A 276 -70.39 -14.92 -3.90
N GLN A 277 -69.38 -15.68 -4.36
CA GLN A 277 -68.98 -16.01 -5.76
C GLN A 277 -68.21 -14.96 -6.61
N GLY A 278 -67.03 -15.35 -7.14
CA GLY A 278 -66.30 -14.60 -8.18
C GLY A 278 -64.79 -14.90 -8.35
N MET A 279 -64.45 -15.86 -9.23
CA MET A 279 -63.17 -16.04 -9.98
C MET A 279 -61.76 -15.90 -9.32
N ALA A 280 -61.09 -17.06 -9.20
CA ALA A 280 -59.66 -17.40 -9.45
C ALA A 280 -58.49 -16.37 -9.35
N PRO A 281 -57.42 -16.69 -8.59
CA PRO A 281 -56.08 -16.08 -8.69
C PRO A 281 -55.09 -16.91 -9.55
N GLN A 282 -54.03 -16.26 -10.06
CA GLN A 282 -52.91 -16.92 -10.74
C GLN A 282 -51.82 -17.38 -9.75
N GLY A 283 -51.10 -18.47 -10.07
CA GLY A 283 -50.09 -19.07 -9.19
C GLY A 283 -48.63 -18.63 -9.45
N HIS A 284 -47.75 -18.94 -8.49
CA HIS A 284 -46.29 -18.77 -8.60
C HIS A 284 -45.60 -20.06 -9.07
N MET A 285 -44.44 -19.96 -9.72
CA MET A 285 -43.52 -21.09 -9.96
C MET A 285 -42.05 -20.68 -9.80
N ALA A 286 -41.19 -21.67 -9.57
CA ALA A 286 -39.77 -21.54 -9.20
C ALA A 286 -38.81 -21.74 -10.41
N PRO A 287 -37.51 -21.37 -10.30
CA PRO A 287 -36.58 -21.41 -11.43
C PRO A 287 -35.95 -22.80 -11.68
N PRO A 288 -35.52 -23.10 -12.93
CA PRO A 288 -34.88 -24.37 -13.31
C PRO A 288 -33.34 -24.34 -13.27
N ALA A 289 -32.73 -25.52 -13.39
CA ALA A 289 -31.28 -25.77 -13.46
C ALA A 289 -30.83 -26.18 -14.91
N PRO A 290 -29.51 -26.19 -15.23
CA PRO A 290 -29.03 -26.19 -16.62
C PRO A 290 -28.81 -27.58 -17.25
N GLY A 291 -28.61 -27.61 -18.59
CA GLY A 291 -28.27 -28.81 -19.35
C GLY A 291 -27.44 -28.55 -20.62
N MET A 292 -26.73 -29.59 -21.07
CA MET A 292 -25.88 -29.68 -22.27
C MET A 292 -25.78 -31.17 -22.69
N PRO A 293 -25.20 -31.52 -23.86
CA PRO A 293 -25.40 -30.97 -25.20
C PRO A 293 -25.72 -32.10 -26.22
N GLY A 294 -26.14 -31.79 -27.47
CA GLY A 294 -26.41 -32.87 -28.43
C GLY A 294 -26.66 -32.51 -29.91
N GLN A 295 -25.62 -32.67 -30.73
CA GLN A 295 -25.62 -32.91 -32.19
C GLN A 295 -26.17 -31.82 -33.16
N GLN A 296 -25.58 -31.80 -34.36
CA GLN A 296 -25.86 -30.89 -35.49
C GLN A 296 -25.71 -31.68 -36.79
N MET A 297 -26.52 -31.39 -37.83
CA MET A 297 -26.33 -31.69 -39.29
C MET A 297 -27.69 -31.46 -40.03
N PRO A 298 -27.74 -31.14 -41.34
CA PRO A 298 -27.54 -29.75 -41.81
C PRO A 298 -28.61 -29.26 -42.82
N GLY A 299 -28.75 -27.94 -43.03
CA GLY A 299 -29.38 -27.44 -44.27
C GLY A 299 -29.92 -26.00 -44.31
N GLN A 300 -29.52 -25.28 -45.36
CA GLN A 300 -30.19 -24.14 -46.03
C GLN A 300 -30.27 -22.76 -45.33
N TYR A 301 -29.86 -21.73 -46.09
CA TYR A 301 -30.00 -20.28 -45.83
C TYR A 301 -31.05 -19.69 -46.80
N PRO A 302 -31.74 -18.60 -46.40
CA PRO A 302 -31.37 -17.25 -46.88
C PRO A 302 -31.37 -16.22 -45.73
N GLY A 303 -30.87 -14.98 -45.86
CA GLY A 303 -30.19 -14.28 -46.96
C GLY A 303 -29.80 -12.86 -46.50
N GLN A 304 -28.90 -12.15 -47.18
CA GLN A 304 -28.27 -10.91 -46.65
C GLN A 304 -28.10 -9.80 -47.71
N PRO A 305 -28.41 -8.52 -47.41
CA PRO A 305 -28.06 -7.37 -48.26
C PRO A 305 -26.60 -6.92 -48.10
N GLY A 306 -25.98 -6.41 -49.17
CA GLY A 306 -24.53 -6.13 -49.25
C GLY A 306 -24.11 -4.65 -49.27
N MET A 307 -22.79 -4.44 -49.39
CA MET A 307 -22.11 -3.13 -49.38
C MET A 307 -22.01 -2.48 -50.78
N PRO A 308 -21.87 -1.13 -50.87
CA PRO A 308 -21.66 -0.42 -52.14
C PRO A 308 -20.17 -0.33 -52.56
N GLN A 309 -19.92 -0.16 -53.87
CA GLN A 309 -18.61 0.17 -54.45
C GLN A 309 -18.61 1.58 -55.08
N PRO A 310 -17.45 2.27 -55.19
CA PRO A 310 -17.29 3.54 -55.89
C PRO A 310 -17.00 3.37 -57.40
N GLY A 311 -17.46 4.31 -58.23
CA GLY A 311 -17.32 4.30 -59.70
C GLY A 311 -16.38 5.37 -60.27
N MET A 312 -15.99 5.21 -61.55
CA MET A 312 -15.08 6.09 -62.30
C MET A 312 -15.79 7.27 -63.02
N PRO A 313 -15.06 8.34 -63.43
CA PRO A 313 -15.64 9.58 -63.96
C PRO A 313 -15.74 9.65 -65.50
N PRO A 314 -16.63 10.51 -66.04
CA PRO A 314 -16.67 10.88 -67.47
C PRO A 314 -16.01 12.24 -67.79
N GLN A 315 -15.63 12.45 -69.05
CA GLN A 315 -15.17 13.71 -69.64
C GLN A 315 -16.26 14.31 -70.55
N GLY A 316 -16.24 15.63 -70.84
CA GLY A 316 -16.93 16.19 -72.03
C GLY A 316 -17.56 17.59 -71.93
N MET A 317 -16.94 18.55 -72.62
CA MET A 317 -17.43 19.89 -73.02
C MET A 317 -18.70 19.89 -73.93
N PRO A 318 -19.26 21.05 -74.37
CA PRO A 318 -19.13 22.46 -73.92
C PRO A 318 -20.47 23.25 -73.78
N GLY A 319 -20.45 24.49 -73.28
CA GLY A 319 -21.56 25.45 -73.46
C GLY A 319 -21.49 26.76 -72.63
N GLN A 320 -21.49 27.92 -73.31
CA GLN A 320 -21.61 29.29 -72.76
C GLN A 320 -22.64 30.07 -73.64
N PRO A 321 -23.05 31.33 -73.34
CA PRO A 321 -22.85 32.19 -72.16
C PRO A 321 -24.17 32.83 -71.61
N GLY A 322 -24.10 33.66 -70.56
CA GLY A 322 -25.25 34.48 -70.13
C GLY A 322 -25.02 35.44 -68.93
N MET A 323 -24.93 36.75 -69.24
CA MET A 323 -25.17 38.00 -68.46
C MET A 323 -25.61 37.86 -66.96
N ALA A 324 -24.97 38.52 -65.97
CA ALA A 324 -25.04 39.96 -65.58
C ALA A 324 -26.42 40.39 -65.01
N LEU A 325 -26.60 41.33 -64.05
CA LEU A 325 -25.72 42.34 -63.41
C LEU A 325 -26.31 42.76 -62.02
N GLY A 326 -25.53 43.42 -61.15
CA GLY A 326 -26.02 44.28 -60.04
C GLY A 326 -25.54 43.88 -58.63
N THR A 327 -24.74 44.57 -57.81
CA THR A 327 -24.16 45.93 -57.62
C THR A 327 -24.66 46.64 -56.35
N ALA A 328 -23.88 46.57 -55.26
CA ALA A 328 -23.74 47.52 -54.12
C ALA A 328 -22.94 46.81 -53.00
N GLN A 329 -21.65 47.03 -52.67
CA GLN A 329 -20.66 48.11 -52.83
C GLN A 329 -20.63 49.16 -51.70
N GLY A 330 -19.51 49.17 -50.96
CA GLY A 330 -19.15 50.14 -49.91
C GLY A 330 -18.77 49.45 -48.58
N GLY A 331 -17.59 49.65 -47.98
CA GLY A 331 -16.41 50.40 -48.41
C GLY A 331 -15.15 49.99 -47.63
N MET A 332 -13.97 50.25 -48.19
CA MET A 332 -12.66 49.76 -47.71
C MET A 332 -12.18 50.37 -46.38
N ASN A 333 -11.32 49.63 -45.65
CA ASN A 333 -10.01 50.16 -45.25
C ASN A 333 -8.98 49.04 -44.98
N GLN A 334 -7.71 49.41 -44.74
CA GLN A 334 -6.53 48.65 -45.17
C GLN A 334 -5.47 48.42 -44.05
N ALA A 335 -4.60 47.43 -44.30
CA ALA A 335 -3.29 47.17 -43.70
C ALA A 335 -3.21 46.43 -42.34
N GLY A 336 -2.29 45.47 -42.27
CA GLY A 336 -1.98 44.65 -41.10
C GLY A 336 -1.55 43.22 -41.48
N MET A 337 -0.24 42.97 -41.63
CA MET A 337 0.28 41.61 -41.82
C MET A 337 0.24 40.83 -40.50
N GLY A 338 -0.51 39.72 -40.45
CA GLY A 338 -0.33 38.67 -39.45
C GLY A 338 0.78 37.70 -39.89
N PRO A 339 1.71 37.29 -38.99
CA PRO A 339 2.88 36.52 -39.39
C PRO A 339 2.61 35.02 -39.59
N ALA A 340 3.58 34.38 -40.24
CA ALA A 340 3.96 32.96 -40.26
C ALA A 340 2.98 31.93 -39.68
N GLY A 341 2.67 30.91 -40.47
CA GLY A 341 1.80 29.81 -40.06
C GLY A 341 2.32 29.06 -38.82
N LEU A 342 1.38 28.74 -37.92
CA LEU A 342 1.57 27.66 -36.95
C LEU A 342 2.00 26.39 -37.71
N PRO A 343 2.96 25.61 -37.19
CA PRO A 343 3.27 24.32 -37.79
C PRO A 343 2.00 23.48 -37.78
N MET A 344 1.63 22.92 -38.94
CA MET A 344 0.57 21.93 -39.04
C MET A 344 1.01 20.71 -38.23
N GLU A 345 0.52 20.61 -36.99
CA GLU A 345 0.91 19.53 -36.08
C GLU A 345 0.73 18.19 -36.77
N ALA A 346 1.80 17.39 -36.84
CA ALA A 346 1.82 16.17 -37.62
C ALA A 346 0.68 15.24 -37.17
N GLN A 347 -0.37 15.15 -37.98
CA GLN A 347 -1.56 14.39 -37.61
C GLN A 347 -1.23 12.91 -37.76
N TYR A 348 -1.27 12.16 -36.65
CA TYR A 348 -0.71 10.81 -36.60
C TYR A 348 -1.50 9.80 -37.44
N GLY A 349 -2.67 10.17 -37.97
CA GLY A 349 -3.44 9.39 -38.95
C GLY A 349 -4.18 8.17 -38.37
N PHE A 350 -3.77 7.68 -37.19
CA PHE A 350 -4.30 6.48 -36.55
C PHE A 350 -5.42 6.73 -35.52
N GLY A 351 -6.00 7.93 -35.48
CA GLY A 351 -7.07 8.29 -34.53
C GLY A 351 -6.62 8.47 -33.07
N LEU A 352 -5.32 8.35 -32.79
CA LEU A 352 -4.74 8.54 -31.45
C LEU A 352 -4.59 10.01 -31.05
N ASP A 353 -5.07 10.96 -31.85
CA ASP A 353 -4.88 12.40 -31.63
C ASP A 353 -5.52 12.89 -30.31
N GLN A 354 -6.54 12.20 -29.79
CA GLN A 354 -7.13 12.45 -28.46
C GLN A 354 -6.26 11.99 -27.27
N PHE A 355 -5.18 11.27 -27.52
CA PHE A 355 -4.22 10.77 -26.51
C PHE A 355 -2.84 11.42 -26.66
N ARG A 356 -2.75 12.55 -27.38
CA ARG A 356 -1.54 13.36 -27.52
C ARG A 356 -1.03 13.84 -26.16
N GLU A 357 0.28 14.08 -26.10
CA GLU A 357 0.90 14.78 -24.98
C GLU A 357 0.30 16.19 -24.84
N VAL A 358 -0.19 16.52 -23.65
CA VAL A 358 -0.64 17.86 -23.27
C VAL A 358 0.58 18.78 -23.23
N GLN A 359 0.70 19.61 -24.27
CA GLN A 359 1.72 20.65 -24.37
C GLN A 359 1.43 21.75 -23.35
N GLY A 360 2.20 21.79 -22.27
CA GLY A 360 2.04 22.74 -21.17
C GLY A 360 3.31 23.55 -20.91
N GLN A 361 3.19 24.88 -20.84
CA GLN A 361 4.25 25.75 -20.34
C GLN A 361 4.23 25.76 -18.82
N GLY A 362 5.00 24.86 -18.20
CA GLY A 362 5.08 24.76 -16.75
C GLY A 362 6.00 23.63 -16.31
N ARG A 363 6.48 23.71 -15.07
CA ARG A 363 7.33 22.67 -14.49
C ARG A 363 6.57 21.35 -14.28
N TRP A 364 5.29 21.42 -13.93
CA TRP A 364 4.42 20.27 -13.74
C TRP A 364 3.21 20.39 -14.66
N VAL A 365 2.94 19.36 -15.44
CA VAL A 365 1.83 19.31 -16.41
C VAL A 365 1.06 18.01 -16.24
N GLN A 366 -0.24 18.08 -15.99
CA GLN A 366 -1.09 16.89 -15.95
C GLN A 366 -1.39 16.44 -17.38
N GLN A 367 -0.96 15.22 -17.72
CA GLN A 367 -1.14 14.63 -19.06
C GLN A 367 -2.51 13.99 -19.19
N ASN A 368 -2.96 13.31 -18.11
CA ASN A 368 -4.31 12.81 -17.91
C ASN A 368 -4.51 12.52 -16.41
N PRO A 369 -5.68 12.08 -15.92
CA PRO A 369 -5.89 11.82 -14.50
C PRO A 369 -4.92 10.81 -13.86
N LYS A 370 -4.25 9.96 -14.66
CA LYS A 370 -3.36 8.87 -14.21
C LYS A 370 -1.87 9.15 -14.45
N MET A 371 -1.52 10.23 -15.15
CA MET A 371 -0.14 10.51 -15.56
C MET A 371 0.14 12.01 -15.54
N ILE A 372 1.32 12.36 -15.03
CA ILE A 372 1.85 13.73 -15.03
C ILE A 372 3.22 13.77 -15.69
N ARG A 373 3.63 14.95 -16.15
CA ARG A 373 4.96 15.24 -16.70
C ARG A 373 5.63 16.32 -15.85
N ALA A 374 6.89 16.12 -15.48
CA ALA A 374 7.76 17.13 -14.90
C ALA A 374 8.81 17.59 -15.91
N SER A 375 8.99 18.90 -16.04
CA SER A 375 10.06 19.50 -16.84
C SER A 375 11.24 19.86 -15.94
N LEU A 376 12.41 19.28 -16.23
CA LEU A 376 13.67 19.54 -15.54
C LEU A 376 14.47 20.66 -16.22
N ALA A 377 14.25 20.85 -17.53
CA ALA A 377 14.93 21.82 -18.38
C ALA A 377 14.95 23.23 -17.76
N GLY A 378 16.15 23.84 -17.71
CA GLY A 378 16.37 25.16 -17.13
C GLY A 378 16.15 25.29 -15.61
N SER A 379 15.81 24.22 -14.88
CA SER A 379 15.53 24.28 -13.44
C SER A 379 16.73 23.87 -12.58
N THR A 380 17.04 24.67 -11.57
CA THR A 380 17.98 24.28 -10.50
C THR A 380 17.32 23.38 -9.45
N VAL A 381 15.98 23.34 -9.40
CA VAL A 381 15.22 22.50 -8.47
C VAL A 381 15.00 21.14 -9.12
N LYS A 382 15.40 20.08 -8.42
CA LYS A 382 15.31 18.70 -8.91
C LYS A 382 13.99 18.08 -8.46
N VAL A 383 13.60 16.97 -9.08
CA VAL A 383 12.41 16.21 -8.69
C VAL A 383 12.85 15.03 -7.82
N ILE A 384 12.18 14.82 -6.70
CA ILE A 384 12.23 13.56 -5.95
C ILE A 384 10.98 12.77 -6.29
N ALA A 385 11.12 11.49 -6.57
CA ALA A 385 10.01 10.60 -6.92
C ALA A 385 10.16 9.23 -6.24
N LYS A 386 9.06 8.54 -5.98
CA LYS A 386 9.08 7.13 -5.58
C LYS A 386 9.75 6.30 -6.68
N GLN A 387 10.67 5.43 -6.31
CA GLN A 387 11.33 4.50 -7.23
C GLN A 387 10.31 3.67 -8.01
N GLY A 388 10.59 3.39 -9.30
CA GLY A 388 9.69 2.67 -10.19
C GLY A 388 8.49 3.47 -10.73
N SER A 389 8.27 4.72 -10.30
CA SER A 389 7.14 5.53 -10.80
C SER A 389 7.36 6.22 -12.16
N MET A 390 8.57 6.14 -12.72
CA MET A 390 8.89 6.73 -14.03
C MET A 390 8.41 5.80 -15.14
N VAL A 391 7.58 6.32 -16.04
CA VAL A 391 7.00 5.59 -17.18
C VAL A 391 7.74 5.90 -18.48
N ALA A 392 8.18 7.15 -18.65
CA ALA A 392 8.94 7.61 -19.79
C ALA A 392 9.76 8.85 -19.44
N TYR A 393 10.73 9.20 -20.28
CA TYR A 393 11.43 10.48 -20.24
C TYR A 393 11.80 10.95 -21.64
N GLN A 394 12.06 12.24 -21.80
CA GLN A 394 12.53 12.89 -23.02
C GLN A 394 13.72 13.81 -22.71
N GLY A 395 14.61 14.03 -23.68
CA GLY A 395 15.83 14.82 -23.46
C GLY A 395 16.91 14.09 -22.67
N LYS A 396 17.74 14.82 -21.92
CA LYS A 396 18.84 14.28 -21.11
C LYS A 396 18.44 14.27 -19.64
N VAL A 397 18.15 13.09 -19.10
CA VAL A 397 17.78 12.93 -17.68
C VAL A 397 18.69 11.92 -17.01
N ASP A 398 19.32 12.34 -15.92
CA ASP A 398 20.05 11.50 -14.98
C ASP A 398 19.13 11.12 -13.81
N PHE A 399 19.09 9.82 -13.49
CA PHE A 399 18.34 9.26 -12.37
C PHE A 399 19.32 8.81 -11.28
N LYS A 400 19.19 9.36 -10.07
CA LYS A 400 20.08 9.05 -8.93
C LYS A 400 19.27 8.54 -7.75
N PHE A 401 19.41 7.26 -7.46
CA PHE A 401 18.77 6.60 -6.32
C PHE A 401 19.29 7.19 -5.00
N GLN A 402 18.40 7.68 -4.14
CA GLN A 402 18.77 8.31 -2.86
C GLN A 402 19.13 7.30 -1.74
N GLY A 403 19.34 6.02 -2.08
CA GLY A 403 19.93 5.03 -1.17
C GLY A 403 21.44 5.20 -0.96
N GLN A 404 22.18 5.71 -1.96
CA GLN A 404 23.65 5.71 -1.98
C GLN A 404 24.28 7.08 -1.69
N SER A 405 23.94 7.70 -0.56
CA SER A 405 24.62 8.92 -0.11
C SER A 405 24.72 9.01 1.41
N LEU A 406 25.96 9.07 1.91
CA LEU A 406 26.37 9.13 3.33
C LEU A 406 25.93 10.39 4.11
N ARG A 407 24.91 11.09 3.61
CA ARG A 407 24.26 12.26 4.22
C ARG A 407 22.76 12.35 3.98
N GLY A 408 22.16 11.36 3.30
CA GLY A 408 20.77 11.36 2.85
C GLY A 408 19.97 10.11 3.22
N ARG A 409 20.49 9.25 4.12
CA ARG A 409 19.74 8.14 4.69
C ARG A 409 18.53 8.65 5.46
N PHE A 410 17.34 8.57 4.87
CA PHE A 410 16.07 8.49 5.61
C PHE A 410 15.95 7.10 6.27
N GLU A 411 16.92 6.77 7.15
CA GLU A 411 17.01 5.50 7.89
C GLU A 411 15.99 5.45 9.03
N ASN A 412 14.70 5.56 8.69
CA ASN A 412 13.65 5.24 9.65
C ASN A 412 13.55 3.72 9.79
N ARG A 413 14.51 3.13 10.52
CA ARG A 413 14.45 1.76 11.07
C ARG A 413 13.27 1.55 12.03
N GLN A 414 12.53 2.63 12.34
CA GLN A 414 11.25 2.68 13.05
C GLN A 414 10.00 2.79 12.14
N THR A 415 10.13 2.80 10.80
CA THR A 415 8.95 2.86 9.91
C THR A 415 8.34 1.49 9.60
N GLY A 416 9.11 0.56 9.04
CA GLY A 416 8.52 -0.62 8.39
C GLY A 416 7.84 -0.31 7.05
N GLN A 417 8.11 0.86 6.46
CA GLN A 417 7.76 1.22 5.08
C GLN A 417 8.98 1.88 4.45
N SER A 418 9.82 1.11 3.74
CA SER A 418 10.92 1.66 2.97
C SER A 418 10.39 2.22 1.64
N MET A 419 10.05 3.52 1.66
CA MET A 419 9.76 4.28 0.44
C MET A 419 11.09 4.60 -0.24
N GLU A 420 11.46 3.78 -1.23
CA GLU A 420 12.63 4.03 -2.06
C GLU A 420 12.41 5.27 -2.94
N LEU A 421 13.44 6.13 -3.04
CA LEU A 421 13.35 7.42 -3.71
C LEU A 421 14.43 7.56 -4.78
N MET A 422 14.03 8.07 -5.94
CA MET A 422 14.91 8.47 -7.03
C MET A 422 14.86 9.98 -7.24
N ARG A 423 16.02 10.59 -7.41
CA ARG A 423 16.21 12.00 -7.76
C ARG A 423 16.37 12.11 -9.27
N CYS A 424 15.54 12.90 -9.92
CA CYS A 424 15.63 13.20 -11.35
C CYS A 424 16.27 14.58 -11.54
N GLU A 425 17.36 14.64 -12.31
CA GLU A 425 18.07 15.86 -12.66
C GLU A 425 18.51 15.84 -14.13
N GLY A 426 18.71 17.00 -14.77
CA GLY A 426 19.11 17.07 -16.18
C GLY A 426 18.41 18.17 -16.97
N ASP A 427 18.46 18.03 -18.29
CA ASP A 427 17.89 18.95 -19.28
C ASP A 427 16.93 18.15 -20.19
N GLY A 428 15.70 17.99 -19.71
CA GLY A 428 14.72 17.04 -20.25
C GLY A 428 13.44 17.01 -19.42
N GLU A 429 12.58 16.02 -19.68
CA GLU A 429 11.26 15.88 -19.08
C GLU A 429 10.99 14.42 -18.66
N VAL A 430 10.23 14.21 -17.58
CA VAL A 430 9.98 12.88 -16.99
C VAL A 430 8.49 12.69 -16.75
N PHE A 431 7.96 11.52 -17.11
CA PHE A 431 6.56 11.15 -16.99
C PHE A 431 6.37 10.17 -15.85
N PHE A 432 5.46 10.47 -14.92
CA PHE A 432 5.22 9.66 -13.72
C PHE A 432 3.80 9.10 -13.66
N ALA A 433 3.69 7.84 -13.23
CA ALA A 433 2.44 7.18 -12.84
C ALA A 433 2.73 6.04 -11.84
N GLU A 434 1.68 5.54 -11.17
CA GLU A 434 1.76 4.38 -10.27
C GLU A 434 0.39 3.69 -10.24
N ASP A 435 0.35 2.37 -10.46
CA ASP A 435 -0.79 1.45 -10.23
C ASP A 435 -2.19 1.97 -10.65
N ALA A 436 -2.23 2.73 -11.75
CA ALA A 436 -3.42 3.44 -12.22
C ALA A 436 -4.14 4.30 -11.16
N ALA A 437 -3.42 4.82 -10.17
CA ALA A 437 -3.91 5.82 -9.21
C ALA A 437 -4.25 7.14 -9.92
N ASN A 438 -5.23 7.90 -9.40
CA ASN A 438 -5.46 9.28 -9.84
C ASN A 438 -4.45 10.22 -9.17
N LEU A 439 -3.80 11.05 -9.98
CA LEU A 439 -2.71 11.94 -9.59
C LEU A 439 -3.20 13.39 -9.51
N HIS A 440 -2.83 14.07 -8.42
CA HIS A 440 -3.21 15.46 -8.16
C HIS A 440 -1.94 16.29 -7.94
N LEU A 441 -1.79 17.36 -8.71
CA LEU A 441 -0.75 18.37 -8.48
C LEU A 441 -1.21 19.29 -7.34
N VAL A 442 -0.45 19.34 -6.25
CA VAL A 442 -0.77 20.19 -5.10
C VAL A 442 0.37 21.19 -4.89
N GLU A 443 0.19 22.40 -5.42
CA GLU A 443 1.09 23.53 -5.14
C GLU A 443 0.86 24.03 -3.71
N LEU A 444 1.95 24.20 -2.95
CA LEU A 444 1.85 24.55 -1.54
C LEU A 444 1.84 26.07 -1.27
N ALA A 445 2.43 26.89 -2.15
CA ALA A 445 2.47 28.36 -2.02
C ALA A 445 2.82 28.89 -0.60
N GLY A 446 3.69 28.21 0.14
CA GLY A 446 4.07 28.54 1.51
C GLY A 446 3.19 27.94 2.62
N HIS A 447 2.05 27.35 2.27
CA HIS A 447 1.23 26.55 3.18
C HIS A 447 1.92 25.23 3.58
N ARG A 448 1.30 24.51 4.51
CA ARG A 448 1.79 23.22 5.03
C ARG A 448 0.71 22.14 4.94
N LEU A 449 1.06 21.03 4.29
CA LEU A 449 0.16 19.91 4.07
C LEU A 449 0.77 18.63 4.62
N CYS A 450 0.03 17.93 5.46
CA CYS A 450 0.33 16.58 5.91
C CYS A 450 -0.27 15.59 4.90
N VAL A 451 0.52 14.65 4.39
CA VAL A 451 0.09 13.64 3.41
C VAL A 451 0.46 12.25 3.95
N ASN A 452 -0.43 11.27 3.79
CA ASN A 452 -0.13 9.87 4.05
C ASN A 452 1.04 9.43 3.13
N ALA A 453 2.10 8.86 3.69
CA ALA A 453 3.32 8.51 2.93
C ALA A 453 3.03 7.60 1.72
N ALA A 454 2.08 6.67 1.85
CA ALA A 454 1.66 5.81 0.75
C ALA A 454 1.04 6.59 -0.43
N ASN A 455 0.42 7.74 -0.15
CA ASN A 455 -0.23 8.61 -1.13
C ASN A 455 0.73 9.62 -1.79
N VAL A 456 2.01 9.68 -1.42
CA VAL A 456 3.00 10.55 -2.09
C VAL A 456 3.57 9.84 -3.33
N LEU A 457 3.65 10.54 -4.48
CA LEU A 457 4.32 10.05 -5.69
C LEU A 457 5.67 10.73 -5.91
N CYS A 458 5.67 12.05 -6.08
CA CYS A 458 6.85 12.85 -6.36
C CYS A 458 6.65 14.31 -5.94
N TRP A 459 7.73 15.08 -5.80
CA TRP A 459 7.70 16.46 -5.34
C TRP A 459 8.96 17.23 -5.73
N ASP A 460 8.92 18.54 -5.55
CA ASP A 460 10.05 19.44 -5.74
C ASP A 460 11.06 19.34 -4.57
N GLU A 461 12.34 19.06 -4.86
CA GLU A 461 13.40 18.92 -3.84
C GLU A 461 13.60 20.18 -2.98
N GLY A 462 13.12 21.35 -3.44
CA GLY A 462 13.10 22.59 -2.67
C GLY A 462 12.07 22.64 -1.53
N LEU A 463 11.16 21.65 -1.42
CA LEU A 463 10.20 21.55 -0.32
C LEU A 463 10.84 20.95 0.93
N THR A 464 10.58 21.58 2.08
CA THR A 464 10.96 21.04 3.39
C THR A 464 9.98 19.94 3.81
N LEU A 465 10.52 18.73 3.97
CA LEU A 465 9.81 17.51 4.36
C LEU A 465 10.11 17.13 5.81
N GLU A 466 9.06 16.97 6.62
CA GLU A 466 9.11 16.38 7.96
C GLU A 466 8.32 15.05 7.96
N VAL A 467 8.89 13.99 8.55
CA VAL A 467 8.25 12.66 8.61
C VAL A 467 7.84 12.34 10.04
N GLN A 468 6.57 11.99 10.24
CA GLN A 468 5.98 11.65 11.54
C GLN A 468 5.29 10.28 11.48
N ARG A 469 5.22 9.58 12.62
CA ARG A 469 4.40 8.35 12.81
C ARG A 469 3.24 8.64 13.74
N ILE A 470 2.03 8.30 13.34
CA ILE A 470 0.84 8.28 14.20
C ILE A 470 0.61 6.82 14.61
N GLU A 471 0.94 6.48 15.85
CA GLU A 471 0.78 5.12 16.37
C GLU A 471 -0.67 4.83 16.79
N GLY A 472 -1.12 3.59 16.59
CA GLY A 472 -2.48 3.19 16.93
C GLY A 472 -2.69 1.68 16.88
N GLN A 473 -3.25 1.14 17.96
CA GLN A 473 -3.74 -0.24 18.00
C GLN A 473 -4.83 -0.40 16.94
N GLY A 474 -4.62 -1.31 15.97
CA GLY A 474 -5.52 -1.55 14.84
C GLY A 474 -5.23 -0.75 13.56
N ILE A 475 -4.19 0.11 13.53
CA ILE A 475 -3.69 0.65 12.25
C ILE A 475 -2.88 -0.44 11.52
N PRO A 476 -3.05 -0.65 10.20
CA PRO A 476 -2.18 -1.53 9.41
C PRO A 476 -0.70 -1.18 9.58
N GLY A 477 0.15 -2.14 9.93
CA GLY A 477 1.57 -1.89 10.24
C GLY A 477 1.83 -1.18 11.59
N GLY A 478 0.81 -1.07 12.47
CA GLY A 478 0.94 -0.52 13.82
C GLY A 478 1.03 1.02 13.92
N GLY A 479 1.06 1.73 12.80
CA GLY A 479 1.02 3.19 12.78
C GLY A 479 1.08 3.78 11.38
N LEU A 480 0.44 4.93 11.20
CA LEU A 480 0.37 5.64 9.91
C LEU A 480 1.57 6.56 9.76
N PHE A 481 2.18 6.57 8.56
CA PHE A 481 3.28 7.48 8.24
C PHE A 481 2.79 8.73 7.52
N VAL A 482 3.25 9.87 8.00
CA VAL A 482 2.79 11.19 7.58
C VAL A 482 3.99 12.01 7.13
N GLN A 483 3.93 12.46 5.88
CA GLN A 483 4.89 13.38 5.29
C GLN A 483 4.29 14.78 5.31
N THR A 484 4.83 15.66 6.15
CA THR A 484 4.45 17.08 6.18
C THR A 484 5.36 17.86 5.23
N PHE A 485 4.78 18.36 4.15
CA PHE A 485 5.47 19.21 3.19
C PHE A 485 5.24 20.69 3.51
N SER A 486 6.24 21.51 3.24
CA SER A 486 6.19 22.96 3.47
C SER A 486 7.16 23.73 2.57
N GLY A 487 6.82 24.97 2.22
CA GLY A 487 7.61 25.83 1.34
C GLY A 487 6.92 26.14 0.02
N ASN A 488 7.70 26.53 -0.99
CA ASN A 488 7.22 26.89 -2.33
C ASN A 488 7.62 25.80 -3.33
N GLY A 489 6.64 25.19 -3.97
CA GLY A 489 6.81 24.02 -4.84
C GLY A 489 5.55 23.16 -4.85
N THR A 490 5.59 22.08 -5.62
CA THR A 490 4.48 21.13 -5.81
C THR A 490 4.81 19.78 -5.17
N VAL A 491 3.81 19.17 -4.54
CA VAL A 491 3.78 17.75 -4.21
C VAL A 491 2.69 17.05 -5.01
N VAL A 492 2.97 15.84 -5.50
CA VAL A 492 2.07 15.05 -6.34
C VAL A 492 1.49 13.92 -5.51
N VAL A 493 0.16 13.94 -5.38
CA VAL A 493 -0.59 13.08 -4.47
C VAL A 493 -1.41 12.05 -5.26
N LYS A 494 -1.29 10.77 -4.89
CA LYS A 494 -2.04 9.62 -5.42
C LYS A 494 -3.33 9.39 -4.65
N THR A 495 -4.35 8.93 -5.37
CA THR A 495 -5.65 8.54 -4.80
C THR A 495 -6.29 7.41 -5.60
N MET A 496 -6.98 6.51 -4.91
CA MET A 496 -7.90 5.56 -5.54
C MET A 496 -9.25 6.24 -5.76
N GLY A 497 -9.72 6.30 -7.01
CA GLY A 497 -10.91 7.11 -7.37
C GLY A 497 -10.66 8.62 -7.28
N ILE A 498 -11.74 9.42 -7.36
CA ILE A 498 -11.66 10.89 -7.25
C ILE A 498 -11.83 11.27 -5.77
N PRO A 499 -10.88 12.00 -5.16
CA PRO A 499 -10.96 12.33 -3.73
C PRO A 499 -12.00 13.41 -3.42
N MET A 500 -12.40 13.45 -2.15
CA MET A 500 -13.28 14.46 -1.57
C MET A 500 -12.54 15.23 -0.48
N VAL A 501 -12.68 16.56 -0.49
CA VAL A 501 -12.17 17.44 0.56
C VAL A 501 -13.28 17.71 1.57
N LEU A 502 -13.01 17.50 2.86
CA LEU A 502 -13.95 17.70 3.96
C LEU A 502 -13.44 18.77 4.93
N PRO A 503 -14.18 19.87 5.16
CA PRO A 503 -13.77 20.90 6.11
C PRO A 503 -13.92 20.42 7.56
N VAL A 504 -12.94 20.72 8.40
CA VAL A 504 -12.95 20.37 9.83
C VAL A 504 -13.52 21.54 10.64
N ASN A 505 -14.56 21.27 11.42
CA ASN A 505 -15.30 22.29 12.16
C ASN A 505 -14.76 22.46 13.60
N PRO A 506 -14.49 23.69 14.09
CA PRO A 506 -13.97 23.92 15.44
C PRO A 506 -14.83 23.34 16.58
N GLY A 507 -16.15 23.28 16.38
CA GLY A 507 -17.09 22.73 17.35
C GLY A 507 -17.38 21.23 17.22
N ALA A 508 -16.89 20.55 16.17
CA ALA A 508 -17.23 19.16 15.89
C ALA A 508 -16.06 18.39 15.25
N PRO A 509 -15.50 17.37 15.91
CA PRO A 509 -14.43 16.56 15.34
C PRO A 509 -14.88 15.86 14.06
N THR A 510 -14.02 15.85 13.06
CA THR A 510 -14.21 15.05 11.84
C THR A 510 -13.52 13.69 12.02
N PHE A 511 -14.09 12.63 11.46
CA PHE A 511 -13.52 11.29 11.52
C PHE A 511 -13.37 10.73 10.09
N ALA A 512 -12.29 9.98 9.85
CA ALA A 512 -12.08 9.25 8.60
C ALA A 512 -11.34 7.93 8.84
N ASP A 513 -11.59 6.94 7.99
CA ASP A 513 -10.88 5.66 7.99
C ASP A 513 -9.38 5.85 7.69
N THR A 514 -8.52 5.05 8.33
CA THR A 514 -7.06 5.12 8.17
C THR A 514 -6.59 4.66 6.78
N ASN A 515 -7.38 3.89 6.04
CA ASN A 515 -7.15 3.51 4.64
C ASN A 515 -7.71 4.56 3.65
N ALA A 516 -8.73 5.32 4.06
CA ALA A 516 -9.36 6.34 3.22
C ALA A 516 -8.71 7.72 3.35
N ILE A 517 -7.90 7.98 4.38
CA ILE A 517 -7.23 9.27 4.57
C ILE A 517 -6.03 9.44 3.62
N VAL A 518 -6.02 10.55 2.88
CA VAL A 518 -5.00 10.90 1.88
C VAL A 518 -4.09 12.00 2.41
N ALA A 519 -4.68 13.12 2.85
CA ALA A 519 -3.96 14.32 3.28
C ALA A 519 -4.81 15.18 4.21
N TRP A 520 -4.20 16.14 4.90
CA TRP A 520 -4.87 17.14 5.72
C TRP A 520 -4.00 18.38 5.98
N THR A 521 -4.64 19.50 6.33
CA THR A 521 -3.92 20.73 6.69
C THR A 521 -3.15 20.57 8.00
N HIS A 522 -1.87 20.94 8.00
CA HIS A 522 -1.02 20.97 9.19
C HIS A 522 -1.58 21.91 10.28
N GLY A 523 -1.26 21.63 11.55
CA GLY A 523 -1.73 22.38 12.71
C GLY A 523 -2.99 21.81 13.39
N MET A 524 -3.62 20.79 12.80
CA MET A 524 -4.70 20.04 13.45
C MET A 524 -4.20 19.07 14.52
N GLN A 525 -5.01 18.90 15.57
CA GLN A 525 -4.87 17.77 16.48
C GLN A 525 -5.45 16.53 15.83
N VAL A 526 -4.59 15.55 15.53
CA VAL A 526 -4.97 14.23 15.01
C VAL A 526 -4.78 13.20 16.13
N SER A 527 -5.76 12.32 16.32
CA SER A 527 -5.71 11.26 17.33
C SER A 527 -6.39 10.00 16.83
N THR A 528 -5.87 8.83 17.19
CA THR A 528 -6.46 7.54 16.83
C THR A 528 -7.72 7.27 17.65
N SER A 529 -8.73 6.66 17.03
CA SER A 529 -10.03 6.46 17.67
C SER A 529 -10.71 5.20 17.15
N THR A 530 -11.11 4.31 18.05
CA THR A 530 -12.01 3.17 17.78
C THR A 530 -13.47 3.63 17.64
N ALA A 531 -13.66 4.70 16.89
CA ALA A 531 -14.89 5.44 16.75
C ALA A 531 -15.77 4.90 15.63
N VAL A 532 -16.30 3.68 15.77
CA VAL A 532 -17.77 3.52 15.72
C VAL A 532 -18.24 2.31 16.57
N ARG A 533 -19.14 2.53 17.53
CA ARG A 533 -20.02 1.45 18.04
C ARG A 533 -21.17 1.21 17.05
N VAL A 534 -20.89 0.60 15.89
CA VAL A 534 -21.97 0.23 14.96
C VAL A 534 -22.80 -0.90 15.59
N ARG A 535 -24.00 -0.58 16.08
CA ARG A 535 -25.02 -1.61 16.36
C ARG A 535 -25.63 -2.13 15.05
N ARG A 536 -24.84 -2.84 14.25
CA ARG A 536 -25.33 -3.65 13.12
C ARG A 536 -24.63 -4.99 13.10
N THR A 537 -25.47 -6.03 12.96
CA THR A 537 -25.13 -7.42 12.69
C THR A 537 -23.93 -7.52 11.73
N ALA A 538 -22.82 -8.08 12.22
CA ALA A 538 -21.67 -8.35 11.36
C ALA A 538 -22.07 -9.37 10.28
N TYR A 539 -21.78 -9.06 9.03
CA TYR A 539 -21.78 -10.08 7.97
C TYR A 539 -20.58 -11.03 8.23
N PRO A 540 -20.73 -12.35 8.07
CA PRO A 540 -19.62 -13.28 8.24
C PRO A 540 -18.53 -13.02 7.20
N GLY A 541 -17.41 -12.42 7.60
CA GLY A 541 -16.25 -12.21 6.72
C GLY A 541 -15.34 -11.03 7.09
N HIS A 542 -15.85 -9.94 7.67
CA HIS A 542 -15.07 -8.72 7.92
C HIS A 542 -14.57 -8.61 9.36
N SER A 543 -13.31 -8.16 9.53
CA SER A 543 -12.67 -7.94 10.83
C SER A 543 -13.29 -6.72 11.54
N GLY A 544 -13.72 -6.89 12.78
CA GLY A 544 -14.71 -6.00 13.42
C GLY A 544 -14.20 -4.72 14.10
N GLU A 545 -12.94 -4.31 13.92
CA GLU A 545 -12.37 -3.12 14.59
C GLU A 545 -11.62 -2.18 13.62
N THR A 546 -12.38 -1.45 12.80
CA THR A 546 -11.86 -0.39 11.93
C THR A 546 -11.36 0.82 12.74
N VAL A 547 -10.07 1.16 12.63
CA VAL A 547 -9.51 2.36 13.28
C VAL A 547 -9.74 3.60 12.41
N SER A 548 -10.44 4.58 12.99
CA SER A 548 -10.58 5.91 12.42
C SER A 548 -9.58 6.89 13.03
N LEU A 549 -9.14 7.85 12.24
CA LEU A 549 -8.49 9.06 12.75
C LEU A 549 -9.53 10.11 13.09
N GLN A 550 -9.43 10.68 14.30
CA GLN A 550 -10.17 11.84 14.75
C GLN A 550 -9.35 13.11 14.50
N PHE A 551 -9.93 14.06 13.77
CA PHE A 551 -9.36 15.37 13.44
C PHE A 551 -10.09 16.47 14.20
N ARG A 552 -9.33 17.36 14.86
CA ARG A 552 -9.82 18.60 15.46
C ARG A 552 -8.97 19.77 14.96
N GLY A 553 -9.64 20.84 14.53
CA GLY A 553 -8.99 21.95 13.86
C GLY A 553 -9.75 23.26 13.95
N MET A 554 -9.04 24.36 13.69
CA MET A 554 -9.62 25.69 13.51
C MET A 554 -10.34 25.83 12.15
N GLN A 555 -11.11 26.90 11.99
CA GLN A 555 -11.84 27.18 10.75
C GLN A 555 -10.85 27.32 9.58
N GLY A 556 -11.18 26.69 8.45
CA GLY A 556 -10.31 26.66 7.25
C GLY A 556 -9.37 25.46 7.18
N HIS A 557 -9.27 24.64 8.24
CA HIS A 557 -8.64 23.33 8.14
C HIS A 557 -9.54 22.31 7.42
N PHE A 558 -8.91 21.34 6.75
CA PHE A 558 -9.61 20.29 6.01
C PHE A 558 -8.82 18.97 6.03
N ILE A 559 -9.55 17.87 5.76
CA ILE A 559 -8.98 16.58 5.38
C ILE A 559 -9.33 16.25 3.93
N VAL A 560 -8.56 15.37 3.31
CA VAL A 560 -8.76 14.83 1.96
C VAL A 560 -8.91 13.32 2.10
N VAL A 561 -10.02 12.78 1.61
CA VAL A 561 -10.33 11.34 1.66
C VAL A 561 -10.53 10.77 0.26
N GLN A 562 -10.08 9.53 0.04
CA GLN A 562 -10.30 8.77 -1.18
C GLN A 562 -11.50 7.82 -1.04
N PRO A 563 -12.30 7.58 -2.10
CA PRO A 563 -13.36 6.58 -2.11
C PRO A 563 -12.77 5.16 -2.23
N TYR A 564 -12.14 4.68 -1.15
CA TYR A 564 -11.48 3.39 -1.06
C TYR A 564 -11.53 2.84 0.37
N GLU A 565 -11.84 1.55 0.49
CA GLU A 565 -11.98 0.75 1.71
C GLU A 565 -11.45 -0.67 1.38
N VAL A 566 -11.02 -1.44 2.39
CA VAL A 566 -10.26 -2.71 2.23
C VAL A 566 -11.00 -3.89 2.86
#